data_AF-A0A1S3K1K1-F1
#
_entry.id   AF-A0A1S3K1K1-F1
#
_cell.length_a   1.000
_cell.length_b   1.000
_cell.length_c   1.000
_cell.angle_alpha   90.00
_cell.angle_beta   90.00
_cell.angle_gamma   90.00
#
_symmetry.space_group_name_H-M   'P 1'
#
loop_
_entity.id
_entity.type
_entity.pdbx_description
1 polymer ?
#
loop_
_entity_poly.entity_id
_entity_poly.type
_entity_poly.pdbx_seq_one_letter_code
_entity_poly.pdbx_strand_id
1 'polypeptide(L)'
;MTVSGNNIIDNEYSYGSISLYRGYEKTILFVNNDIAGNHYRHIVVMNMEKTTYDLSKTPNIGLVGNVIANNTYSSGNSERRPSQPPMSAALVLDGYGNVCIQNNTLQNPGLETEVYVKTRASKWTDTTEARYNTWGCENTHCVRKRTYDAHNDMYLPEVRVLPFVSRSNEMVYTPDVTEGLPQGNVLGGWLNKSITLEAAGSPFYLKEDWTILPGVEVFIEPGVWIKPARDKGILVLGQIVARGEKGKRVAFGCQYQTAYCSYWHGLVFASDDVSTSPSELLFVDVFNAGYKGNTYGTAVQSFSPSIIMQNSRVIQSRLTVLN
;
A
#
# COMPACT_ATOMS: atom_id res chain seq x y z
N MET A 1 -12.38 -24.05 -8.86
CA MET A 1 -13.40 -24.26 -7.80
C MET A 1 -14.50 -23.21 -7.91
N THR A 2 -15.74 -23.56 -7.56
CA THR A 2 -16.86 -22.60 -7.46
C THR A 2 -17.60 -22.81 -6.15
N VAL A 3 -17.80 -21.73 -5.40
CA VAL A 3 -18.63 -21.65 -4.20
C VAL A 3 -19.75 -20.66 -4.50
N SER A 4 -20.99 -21.13 -4.60
CA SER A 4 -22.09 -20.26 -5.03
C SER A 4 -23.43 -20.57 -4.39
N GLY A 5 -24.21 -19.53 -4.09
CA GLY A 5 -25.58 -19.65 -3.59
C GLY A 5 -25.69 -20.19 -2.16
N ASN A 6 -24.63 -20.02 -1.34
CA ASN A 6 -24.60 -20.54 0.03
C ASN A 6 -25.04 -19.47 1.02
N ASN A 7 -25.60 -19.92 2.16
CA ASN A 7 -25.84 -19.11 3.34
C ASN A 7 -24.91 -19.59 4.46
N ILE A 8 -23.94 -18.77 4.86
CA ILE A 8 -22.91 -19.10 5.85
C ILE A 8 -23.02 -18.10 7.00
N ILE A 9 -23.78 -18.46 8.02
CA ILE A 9 -24.18 -17.55 9.09
C ILE A 9 -23.87 -18.08 10.48
N ASP A 10 -23.55 -17.16 11.40
CA ASP A 10 -23.43 -17.38 12.85
C ASP A 10 -22.44 -18.50 13.26
N ASN A 11 -21.35 -18.66 12.50
CA ASN A 11 -20.26 -19.58 12.84
C ASN A 11 -19.16 -18.85 13.63
N GLU A 12 -18.41 -19.56 14.47
CA GLU A 12 -17.32 -18.98 15.26
C GLU A 12 -16.06 -19.86 15.32
N TYR A 13 -14.89 -19.26 15.12
CA TYR A 13 -13.59 -19.83 15.48
C TYR A 13 -12.48 -18.76 15.44
N SER A 14 -11.92 -18.43 16.60
CA SER A 14 -11.01 -17.27 16.75
C SER A 14 -9.64 -17.41 16.08
N TYR A 15 -9.22 -18.62 15.68
CA TYR A 15 -7.87 -18.88 15.15
C TYR A 15 -7.83 -19.20 13.65
N GLY A 16 -8.97 -19.22 12.98
CA GLY A 16 -9.05 -19.63 11.57
C GLY A 16 -9.80 -18.64 10.69
N SER A 17 -10.27 -19.18 9.57
CA SER A 17 -11.12 -18.50 8.62
C SER A 17 -12.28 -19.39 8.20
N ILE A 18 -13.39 -18.80 7.78
CA ILE A 18 -14.54 -19.57 7.26
C ILE A 18 -14.11 -20.37 6.04
N SER A 19 -13.48 -19.70 5.08
CA SER A 19 -12.97 -20.35 3.87
C SER A 19 -11.49 -20.06 3.74
N LEU A 20 -10.69 -21.12 3.73
CA LEU A 20 -9.26 -21.07 3.46
C LEU A 20 -8.97 -21.86 2.20
N TYR A 21 -8.58 -21.14 1.17
CA TYR A 21 -8.11 -21.73 -0.06
C TYR A 21 -6.59 -21.74 -0.09
N ARG A 22 -6.00 -22.91 -0.37
CA ARG A 22 -4.56 -23.13 -0.54
C ARG A 22 -4.33 -23.97 -1.79
N GLY A 23 -3.88 -23.34 -2.88
CA GLY A 23 -3.58 -24.07 -4.11
C GLY A 23 -3.42 -23.18 -5.33
N TYR A 24 -3.05 -23.78 -6.46
CA TYR A 24 -2.97 -23.14 -7.77
C TYR A 24 -4.02 -23.76 -8.70
N GLU A 25 -5.28 -23.43 -8.44
CA GLU A 25 -6.36 -23.73 -9.35
C GLU A 25 -6.42 -22.64 -10.41
N LYS A 26 -6.75 -23.00 -11.65
CA LYS A 26 -6.80 -22.04 -12.75
C LYS A 26 -7.90 -20.98 -12.56
N THR A 27 -8.99 -21.35 -11.86
CA THR A 27 -10.15 -20.47 -11.65
C THR A 27 -10.82 -20.77 -10.31
N ILE A 28 -11.07 -19.73 -9.51
CA ILE A 28 -11.80 -19.78 -8.23
C ILE A 28 -12.92 -18.76 -8.28
N LEU A 29 -14.16 -19.19 -8.05
CA LEU A 29 -15.34 -18.33 -8.12
C LEU A 29 -16.12 -18.37 -6.81
N PHE A 30 -16.36 -17.21 -6.21
CA PHE A 30 -17.31 -17.00 -5.12
C PHE A 30 -18.45 -16.14 -5.65
N VAL A 31 -19.63 -16.74 -5.81
CA VAL A 31 -20.73 -16.08 -6.51
C VAL A 31 -22.03 -16.15 -5.72
N ASN A 32 -22.66 -15.01 -5.46
CA ASN A 32 -23.99 -14.95 -4.83
C ASN A 32 -24.09 -15.72 -3.50
N ASN A 33 -23.07 -15.64 -2.65
CA ASN A 33 -23.12 -16.18 -1.29
C ASN A 33 -23.54 -15.09 -0.29
N ASP A 34 -24.27 -15.48 0.75
CA ASP A 34 -24.54 -14.67 1.93
C ASP A 34 -23.66 -15.18 3.08
N ILE A 35 -22.74 -14.35 3.56
CA ILE A 35 -21.76 -14.68 4.60
C ILE A 35 -21.85 -13.62 5.70
N ALA A 36 -22.65 -13.88 6.73
CA ALA A 36 -22.98 -12.86 7.72
C ALA A 36 -22.94 -13.33 9.17
N GLY A 37 -22.65 -12.43 10.10
CA GLY A 37 -22.71 -12.71 11.54
C GLY A 37 -21.64 -13.67 12.07
N ASN A 38 -20.64 -14.03 11.28
CA ASN A 38 -19.62 -14.99 11.70
C ASN A 38 -18.51 -14.32 12.52
N HIS A 39 -17.90 -15.08 13.43
CA HIS A 39 -16.82 -14.63 14.31
C HIS A 39 -15.50 -15.35 14.01
N TYR A 40 -14.71 -14.80 13.08
CA TYR A 40 -13.44 -15.35 12.63
C TYR A 40 -12.41 -14.24 12.41
N ARG A 41 -11.13 -14.57 12.58
CA ARG A 41 -10.04 -13.63 12.30
C ARG A 41 -10.08 -13.13 10.85
N HIS A 42 -10.26 -14.04 9.90
CA HIS A 42 -10.47 -13.68 8.50
C HIS A 42 -11.69 -14.43 7.98
N ILE A 43 -12.48 -13.84 7.08
CA ILE A 43 -13.69 -14.52 6.58
C ILE A 43 -13.32 -15.43 5.41
N VAL A 44 -12.84 -14.86 4.32
CA VAL A 44 -12.33 -15.61 3.17
C VAL A 44 -10.84 -15.33 2.99
N VAL A 45 -10.03 -16.38 2.96
CA VAL A 45 -8.59 -16.31 2.73
C VAL A 45 -8.27 -17.08 1.46
N MET A 46 -7.68 -16.38 0.49
CA MET A 46 -7.14 -16.95 -0.73
C MET A 46 -5.63 -16.88 -0.67
N ASN A 47 -4.99 -18.02 -0.38
CA ASN A 47 -3.54 -18.13 -0.38
C ASN A 47 -3.08 -18.90 -1.61
N MET A 48 -2.39 -18.18 -2.50
CA MET A 48 -1.83 -18.69 -3.75
C MET A 48 -0.31 -18.52 -3.76
N GLU A 49 0.36 -18.78 -2.64
CA GLU A 49 1.82 -18.74 -2.58
C GLU A 49 2.44 -20.01 -3.19
N LYS A 50 3.50 -19.85 -3.99
CA LYS A 50 4.36 -20.95 -4.43
C LYS A 50 5.81 -20.51 -4.55
N THR A 51 6.71 -21.45 -4.27
CA THR A 51 8.17 -21.26 -4.25
C THR A 51 8.79 -21.12 -5.64
N THR A 52 8.19 -21.67 -6.69
CA THR A 52 8.59 -21.47 -8.10
C THR A 52 7.39 -21.02 -8.92
N TYR A 53 7.48 -19.80 -9.46
CA TYR A 53 6.33 -19.10 -10.05
C TYR A 53 6.44 -19.03 -11.58
N ASP A 54 5.40 -19.49 -12.26
CA ASP A 54 5.18 -19.37 -13.70
C ASP A 54 4.01 -18.39 -13.92
N LEU A 55 4.35 -17.14 -14.27
CA LEU A 55 3.40 -16.06 -14.54
C LEU A 55 2.32 -16.44 -15.57
N SER A 56 2.62 -17.39 -16.47
CA SER A 56 1.68 -17.84 -17.51
C SER A 56 0.52 -18.70 -16.99
N LYS A 57 0.56 -19.10 -15.70
CA LYS A 57 -0.45 -19.96 -15.05
C LYS A 57 -1.09 -19.31 -13.83
N THR A 58 -1.18 -17.99 -13.83
CA THR A 58 -1.76 -17.22 -12.72
C THR A 58 -3.23 -17.58 -12.50
N PRO A 59 -3.65 -17.92 -11.26
CA PRO A 59 -5.06 -18.17 -10.92
C PRO A 59 -5.95 -16.97 -11.26
N ASN A 60 -7.16 -17.24 -11.76
CA ASN A 60 -8.19 -16.21 -11.90
C ASN A 60 -9.20 -16.34 -10.77
N ILE A 61 -9.43 -15.26 -10.04
CA ILE A 61 -10.37 -15.22 -8.93
C ILE A 61 -11.49 -14.26 -9.28
N GLY A 62 -12.72 -14.73 -9.18
CA GLY A 62 -13.92 -13.90 -9.23
C GLY A 62 -14.69 -13.95 -7.92
N LEU A 63 -14.87 -12.82 -7.26
CA LEU A 63 -15.83 -12.64 -6.18
C LEU A 63 -16.93 -11.71 -6.70
N VAL A 64 -18.12 -12.25 -6.95
CA VAL A 64 -19.20 -11.52 -7.61
C VAL A 64 -20.54 -11.71 -6.92
N GLY A 65 -21.26 -10.63 -6.63
CA GLY A 65 -22.63 -10.73 -6.11
C GLY A 65 -22.75 -11.24 -4.67
N ASN A 66 -21.65 -11.33 -3.91
CA ASN A 66 -21.69 -11.83 -2.54
C ASN A 66 -22.11 -10.73 -1.56
N VAL A 67 -22.80 -11.12 -0.49
CA VAL A 67 -23.04 -10.30 0.69
C VAL A 67 -22.13 -10.82 1.79
N ILE A 68 -21.15 -10.01 2.21
CA ILE A 68 -20.24 -10.33 3.31
C ILE A 68 -20.38 -9.21 4.33
N ALA A 69 -21.20 -9.42 5.34
CA ALA A 69 -21.62 -8.35 6.24
C ALA A 69 -21.70 -8.79 7.71
N ASN A 70 -21.51 -7.85 8.63
CA ASN A 70 -21.64 -8.05 10.08
C ASN A 70 -20.79 -9.19 10.66
N ASN A 71 -19.70 -9.57 9.97
CA ASN A 71 -18.73 -10.49 10.52
C ASN A 71 -17.79 -9.74 11.49
N THR A 72 -17.27 -10.44 12.48
CA THR A 72 -16.53 -9.83 13.59
C THR A 72 -15.29 -10.64 13.98
N TYR A 73 -14.36 -9.98 14.65
CA TYR A 73 -13.22 -10.62 15.31
C TYR A 73 -12.84 -9.86 16.57
N SER A 74 -12.67 -10.57 17.69
CA SER A 74 -12.15 -9.98 18.93
C SER A 74 -10.73 -10.51 19.20
N SER A 75 -9.71 -9.77 18.76
CA SER A 75 -8.38 -9.82 19.39
C SER A 75 -8.34 -8.76 20.47
N GLY A 76 -7.93 -9.09 21.70
CA GLY A 76 -7.96 -8.22 22.89
C GLY A 76 -7.23 -6.86 22.81
N ASN A 77 -6.75 -6.44 21.65
CA ASN A 77 -6.45 -5.06 21.25
C ASN A 77 -7.02 -4.86 19.83
N SER A 78 -8.04 -4.03 19.68
CA SER A 78 -8.83 -3.86 18.44
C SER A 78 -8.59 -2.52 17.72
N GLU A 79 -7.65 -1.70 18.19
CA GLU A 79 -7.31 -0.46 17.49
C GLU A 79 -6.43 -0.77 16.28
N ARG A 80 -7.02 -0.64 15.08
CA ARG A 80 -6.27 -0.69 13.81
C ARG A 80 -5.14 0.31 13.85
N ARG A 81 -3.90 -0.16 13.66
CA ARG A 81 -2.73 0.68 13.44
C ARG A 81 -2.53 0.82 11.93
N PRO A 82 -2.75 1.99 11.31
CA PRO A 82 -2.69 2.15 9.86
C PRO A 82 -1.33 1.76 9.23
N SER A 83 -0.26 1.75 10.03
CA SER A 83 1.09 1.38 9.61
C SER A 83 1.40 -0.11 9.75
N GLN A 84 0.48 -0.93 10.26
CA GLN A 84 0.68 -2.37 10.43
C GLN A 84 -0.34 -3.16 9.63
N PRO A 85 0.03 -4.34 9.11
CA PRO A 85 -0.91 -5.27 8.52
C PRO A 85 -2.12 -5.52 9.42
N PRO A 86 -3.34 -5.54 8.86
CA PRO A 86 -4.54 -5.71 9.65
C PRO A 86 -4.60 -7.11 10.25
N MET A 87 -5.03 -7.21 11.50
CA MET A 87 -5.16 -8.49 12.20
C MET A 87 -6.37 -9.28 11.72
N SER A 88 -7.39 -8.61 11.18
CA SER A 88 -8.61 -9.22 10.68
C SER A 88 -9.09 -8.60 9.38
N ALA A 89 -9.74 -9.41 8.53
CA ALA A 89 -10.21 -8.96 7.22
C ALA A 89 -11.38 -9.80 6.69
N ALA A 90 -12.29 -9.19 5.93
CA ALA A 90 -13.32 -9.96 5.23
C ALA A 90 -12.70 -10.82 4.11
N LEU A 91 -11.82 -10.23 3.30
CA LEU A 91 -11.10 -10.89 2.21
C LEU A 91 -9.60 -10.70 2.40
N VAL A 92 -8.85 -11.81 2.44
CA VAL A 92 -7.37 -11.81 2.36
C VAL A 92 -6.96 -12.44 1.04
N LEU A 93 -6.22 -11.70 0.23
CA LEU A 93 -5.73 -12.13 -1.08
C LEU A 93 -4.21 -12.20 -1.04
N ASP A 94 -3.63 -13.40 -1.04
CA ASP A 94 -2.19 -13.61 -0.83
C ASP A 94 -1.56 -14.45 -1.95
N GLY A 95 -0.29 -14.22 -2.24
CA GLY A 95 0.46 -14.94 -3.27
C GLY A 95 0.31 -14.33 -4.67
N TYR A 96 -0.13 -15.10 -5.67
CA TYR A 96 -0.26 -14.61 -7.04
C TYR A 96 -1.65 -14.91 -7.61
N GLY A 97 -2.25 -13.95 -8.31
CA GLY A 97 -3.58 -14.12 -8.89
C GLY A 97 -4.10 -12.87 -9.60
N ASN A 98 -4.88 -13.08 -10.66
CA ASN A 98 -5.73 -12.04 -11.24
C ASN A 98 -7.04 -12.03 -10.48
N VAL A 99 -7.28 -11.01 -9.66
CA VAL A 99 -8.45 -10.95 -8.78
C VAL A 99 -9.42 -9.88 -9.23
N CYS A 100 -10.69 -10.26 -9.34
CA CYS A 100 -11.82 -9.39 -9.64
C CYS A 100 -12.87 -9.52 -8.54
N ILE A 101 -13.10 -8.43 -7.81
CA ILE A 101 -14.07 -8.31 -6.72
C ILE A 101 -15.11 -7.29 -7.18
N GLN A 102 -16.29 -7.70 -7.65
CA GLN A 102 -17.27 -6.73 -8.18
C GLN A 102 -18.69 -7.07 -7.75
N ASN A 103 -19.54 -6.05 -7.62
CA ASN A 103 -20.94 -6.21 -7.28
C ASN A 103 -21.18 -6.95 -5.94
N ASN A 104 -20.25 -6.86 -4.98
CA ASN A 104 -20.41 -7.42 -3.64
C ASN A 104 -20.84 -6.34 -2.65
N THR A 105 -21.47 -6.76 -1.56
CA THR A 105 -21.66 -5.94 -0.36
C THR A 105 -20.62 -6.33 0.69
N LEU A 106 -19.74 -5.40 1.05
CA LEU A 106 -18.65 -5.60 2.02
C LEU A 106 -18.87 -4.65 3.21
N GLN A 107 -19.46 -5.17 4.29
CA GLN A 107 -19.80 -4.37 5.46
C GLN A 107 -19.58 -5.07 6.80
N ASN A 108 -18.33 -5.06 7.28
CA ASN A 108 -17.89 -5.78 8.47
C ASN A 108 -17.24 -4.82 9.48
N PRO A 109 -18.03 -4.00 10.20
CA PRO A 109 -17.50 -3.03 11.16
C PRO A 109 -16.77 -3.68 12.35
N GLY A 110 -16.94 -4.99 12.57
CA GLY A 110 -16.21 -5.75 13.57
C GLY A 110 -14.88 -6.33 13.08
N LEU A 111 -14.43 -6.00 11.87
CA LEU A 111 -13.12 -6.36 11.31
C LEU A 111 -12.29 -5.10 11.05
N GLU A 112 -10.96 -5.21 11.03
CA GLU A 112 -10.06 -4.07 10.80
C GLU A 112 -10.06 -3.57 9.35
N THR A 113 -10.34 -4.45 8.38
CA THR A 113 -10.44 -4.10 6.96
C THR A 113 -11.43 -5.01 6.23
N GLU A 114 -11.94 -4.58 5.09
CA GLU A 114 -12.74 -5.42 4.20
C GLU A 114 -11.83 -6.24 3.30
N VAL A 115 -10.91 -5.57 2.60
CA VAL A 115 -9.98 -6.23 1.68
C VAL A 115 -8.55 -6.01 2.12
N TYR A 116 -7.80 -7.09 2.27
CA TYR A 116 -6.36 -7.08 2.51
C TYR A 116 -5.65 -7.77 1.34
N VAL A 117 -4.95 -7.00 0.53
CA VAL A 117 -4.18 -7.53 -0.59
C VAL A 117 -2.72 -7.67 -0.21
N LYS A 118 -2.20 -8.88 -0.39
CA LYS A 118 -0.81 -9.31 -0.20
C LYS A 118 -0.25 -9.95 -1.45
N THR A 119 -0.99 -9.89 -2.56
CA THR A 119 -0.55 -10.49 -3.81
C THR A 119 0.75 -9.83 -4.24
N ARG A 120 1.71 -10.63 -4.69
CA ARG A 120 3.01 -10.14 -5.14
C ARG A 120 2.83 -9.33 -6.41
N ALA A 121 3.12 -8.04 -6.31
CA ALA A 121 3.19 -7.15 -7.45
C ALA A 121 4.50 -7.42 -8.22
N SER A 122 4.38 -7.69 -9.51
CA SER A 122 5.49 -7.73 -10.45
C SER A 122 5.92 -6.32 -10.89
N LYS A 123 5.00 -5.36 -10.80
CA LYS A 123 5.21 -3.93 -11.06
C LYS A 123 4.42 -3.09 -10.07
N TRP A 124 4.90 -1.88 -9.79
CA TRP A 124 4.20 -0.89 -8.94
C TRP A 124 2.85 -0.43 -9.50
N THR A 125 2.59 -0.71 -10.78
CA THR A 125 1.32 -0.46 -11.46
C THR A 125 0.33 -1.63 -11.36
N ASP A 126 0.71 -2.74 -10.73
CA ASP A 126 -0.19 -3.88 -10.62
C ASP A 126 -1.38 -3.52 -9.73
N THR A 127 -2.58 -3.92 -10.15
CA THR A 127 -3.83 -3.55 -9.47
C THR A 127 -4.73 -4.75 -9.26
N THR A 128 -5.52 -4.71 -8.20
CA THR A 128 -6.65 -5.60 -7.92
C THR A 128 -7.94 -4.86 -8.24
N GLU A 129 -8.78 -5.47 -9.07
CA GLU A 129 -10.05 -4.89 -9.48
C GLU A 129 -11.09 -5.04 -8.36
N ALA A 130 -11.61 -3.91 -7.87
CA ALA A 130 -12.60 -3.88 -6.78
C ALA A 130 -13.71 -2.84 -6.98
N ARG A 131 -14.02 -2.46 -8.22
CA ARG A 131 -15.06 -1.49 -8.56
C ARG A 131 -16.46 -2.09 -8.39
N TYR A 132 -17.45 -1.22 -8.34
CA TYR A 132 -18.88 -1.57 -8.29
C TYR A 132 -19.32 -2.36 -7.03
N ASN A 133 -18.49 -2.39 -5.98
CA ASN A 133 -18.90 -2.94 -4.69
C ASN A 133 -19.61 -1.89 -3.84
N THR A 134 -20.43 -2.35 -2.91
CA THR A 134 -20.99 -1.54 -1.82
C THR A 134 -20.11 -1.72 -0.60
N TRP A 135 -19.46 -0.64 -0.16
CA TRP A 135 -18.60 -0.67 1.01
C TRP A 135 -19.31 -0.17 2.26
N GLY A 136 -20.54 0.35 2.18
CA GLY A 136 -21.18 1.04 3.31
C GLY A 136 -20.55 2.40 3.65
N CYS A 137 -19.96 3.06 2.65
CA CYS A 137 -19.30 4.37 2.72
C CYS A 137 -19.98 5.38 1.79
N GLU A 138 -19.81 6.68 2.04
CA GLU A 138 -20.33 7.75 1.15
C GLU A 138 -19.25 8.38 0.26
N ASN A 139 -17.97 8.18 0.59
CA ASN A 139 -16.85 8.79 -0.12
C ASN A 139 -15.61 7.88 -0.16
N THR A 140 -14.70 8.19 -1.07
CA THR A 140 -13.49 7.40 -1.34
C THR A 140 -12.57 7.29 -0.12
N HIS A 141 -12.46 8.35 0.70
CA HIS A 141 -11.70 8.32 1.96
C HIS A 141 -12.16 7.21 2.91
N CYS A 142 -13.47 7.09 3.10
CA CYS A 142 -14.05 6.02 3.92
C CYS A 142 -13.73 4.63 3.34
N VAL A 143 -13.80 4.47 2.01
CA VAL A 143 -13.50 3.19 1.35
C VAL A 143 -12.01 2.84 1.45
N ARG A 144 -11.11 3.80 1.27
CA ARG A 144 -9.65 3.61 1.43
C ARG A 144 -9.29 3.17 2.86
N LYS A 145 -10.00 3.68 3.86
CA LYS A 145 -9.89 3.18 5.25
C LYS A 145 -10.41 1.75 5.43
N ARG A 146 -10.97 1.11 4.42
CA ARG A 146 -11.51 -0.26 4.51
C ARG A 146 -10.78 -1.22 3.58
N THR A 147 -9.70 -0.75 2.99
CA THR A 147 -8.75 -1.56 2.23
C THR A 147 -7.37 -1.50 2.89
N TYR A 148 -6.58 -2.55 2.68
CA TYR A 148 -5.14 -2.54 2.94
C TYR A 148 -4.39 -2.92 1.67
N ASP A 149 -3.78 -1.93 1.04
CA ASP A 149 -3.21 -2.00 -0.31
C ASP A 149 -1.99 -1.07 -0.47
N ALA A 150 -1.64 -0.72 -1.71
CA ALA A 150 -0.56 0.21 -2.06
C ALA A 150 -0.59 1.59 -1.37
N HIS A 151 -1.72 2.03 -0.84
CA HIS A 151 -1.82 3.28 -0.08
C HIS A 151 -1.32 3.12 1.36
N ASN A 152 -1.28 1.89 1.88
CA ASN A 152 -0.84 1.57 3.23
C ASN A 152 0.61 1.08 3.28
N ASP A 153 1.00 0.29 2.28
CA ASP A 153 2.35 -0.22 2.08
C ASP A 153 2.68 -0.11 0.59
N MET A 154 3.67 0.72 0.24
CA MET A 154 4.02 1.00 -1.16
C MET A 154 4.37 -0.25 -2.00
N TYR A 155 4.70 -1.38 -1.36
CA TYR A 155 5.09 -2.63 -2.02
C TYR A 155 3.93 -3.59 -2.31
N LEU A 156 2.72 -3.19 -1.95
CA LEU A 156 1.49 -3.90 -2.29
C LEU A 156 0.88 -3.32 -3.58
N PRO A 157 0.07 -4.09 -4.32
CA PRO A 157 -0.68 -3.57 -5.46
C PRO A 157 -1.86 -2.70 -5.01
N GLU A 158 -2.33 -1.82 -5.89
CA GLU A 158 -3.49 -0.97 -5.61
C GLU A 158 -4.79 -1.77 -5.67
N VAL A 159 -5.71 -1.55 -4.72
CA VAL A 159 -7.10 -1.96 -4.86
C VAL A 159 -7.87 -0.83 -5.56
N ARG A 160 -8.33 -1.09 -6.78
CA ARG A 160 -9.10 -0.12 -7.57
C ARG A 160 -10.55 -0.13 -7.13
N VAL A 161 -10.91 0.86 -6.32
CA VAL A 161 -12.25 0.93 -5.70
C VAL A 161 -13.26 1.79 -6.48
N LEU A 162 -12.81 2.68 -7.38
CA LEU A 162 -13.70 3.63 -8.08
C LEU A 162 -14.10 3.18 -9.49
N PRO A 163 -15.39 3.25 -9.87
CA PRO A 163 -16.49 3.74 -9.03
C PRO A 163 -17.00 2.67 -8.05
N PHE A 164 -17.67 3.08 -6.98
CA PHE A 164 -18.33 2.19 -6.02
C PHE A 164 -19.76 2.65 -5.70
N VAL A 165 -20.56 1.78 -5.10
CA VAL A 165 -21.93 2.09 -4.65
C VAL A 165 -21.89 2.63 -3.22
N SER A 166 -22.41 3.84 -3.02
CA SER A 166 -22.47 4.48 -1.71
C SER A 166 -23.48 3.80 -0.78
N ARG A 167 -23.46 4.16 0.51
CA ARG A 167 -24.50 3.71 1.46
C ARG A 167 -25.88 4.28 1.11
N SER A 168 -25.93 5.44 0.46
CA SER A 168 -27.13 6.04 -0.13
C SER A 168 -27.57 5.40 -1.46
N ASN A 169 -26.89 4.33 -1.90
CA ASN A 169 -27.15 3.60 -3.15
C ASN A 169 -26.95 4.44 -4.42
N GLU A 170 -26.01 5.39 -4.37
CA GLU A 170 -25.57 6.19 -5.50
C GLU A 170 -24.19 5.74 -5.98
N MET A 171 -23.91 5.87 -7.28
CA MET A 171 -22.59 5.58 -7.82
C MET A 171 -21.63 6.74 -7.57
N VAL A 172 -20.53 6.48 -6.84
CA VAL A 172 -19.47 7.45 -6.56
C VAL A 172 -18.33 7.25 -7.53
N TYR A 173 -17.94 8.32 -8.24
CA TYR A 173 -16.89 8.28 -9.29
C TYR A 173 -15.62 9.03 -8.91
N THR A 174 -15.69 9.89 -7.89
CA THR A 174 -14.64 10.88 -7.63
C THR A 174 -13.63 10.39 -6.61
N PRO A 175 -12.31 10.48 -6.88
CA PRO A 175 -11.29 10.24 -5.87
C PRO A 175 -11.34 11.29 -4.76
N ASP A 176 -10.65 11.01 -3.65
CA ASP A 176 -10.40 12.04 -2.64
C ASP A 176 -9.34 13.01 -3.20
N VAL A 177 -9.74 14.26 -3.41
CA VAL A 177 -8.87 15.30 -4.00
C VAL A 177 -7.76 15.77 -3.05
N THR A 178 -7.79 15.38 -1.79
CA THR A 178 -6.79 15.78 -0.78
C THR A 178 -5.69 14.74 -0.59
N GLU A 179 -5.80 13.58 -1.23
CA GLU A 179 -4.86 12.48 -1.10
C GLU A 179 -3.46 12.87 -1.61
N GLY A 180 -2.44 12.64 -0.78
CA GLY A 180 -1.03 12.82 -1.13
C GLY A 180 -0.48 14.25 -1.12
N LEU A 181 -1.33 15.28 -1.00
CA LEU A 181 -0.87 16.65 -0.85
C LEU A 181 -0.34 16.90 0.58
N PRO A 182 0.83 17.56 0.74
CA PRO A 182 1.35 17.87 2.07
C PRO A 182 0.37 18.70 2.90
N GLN A 183 0.12 18.26 4.14
CA GLN A 183 -0.66 19.02 5.12
C GLN A 183 0.31 19.76 6.04
N GLY A 184 0.64 21.00 5.68
CA GLY A 184 1.74 21.73 6.31
C GLY A 184 3.07 21.07 6.00
N ASN A 185 3.80 20.64 7.04
CA ASN A 185 5.07 19.93 6.89
C ASN A 185 4.93 18.40 6.98
N VAL A 186 3.71 17.85 6.89
CA VAL A 186 3.47 16.41 6.92
C VAL A 186 3.41 15.84 5.50
N LEU A 187 4.20 14.79 5.24
CA LEU A 187 4.27 14.05 3.98
C LEU A 187 3.67 12.65 4.15
N GLY A 188 3.10 12.12 3.06
CA GLY A 188 2.48 10.81 3.00
C GLY A 188 1.43 10.74 1.88
N GLY A 189 0.99 9.53 1.53
CA GLY A 189 -0.02 9.29 0.50
C GLY A 189 0.53 9.37 -0.92
N TRP A 190 -0.36 9.47 -1.90
CA TRP A 190 -0.03 9.47 -3.33
C TRP A 190 -0.02 10.88 -3.92
N LEU A 191 1.15 11.47 -4.03
CA LEU A 191 1.31 12.80 -4.60
C LEU A 191 1.06 12.78 -6.11
N ASN A 192 0.02 13.50 -6.53
CA ASN A 192 -0.41 13.61 -7.93
C ASN A 192 -0.11 14.98 -8.57
N LYS A 193 0.57 15.88 -7.84
CA LYS A 193 0.88 17.23 -8.28
C LYS A 193 2.30 17.61 -7.87
N SER A 194 3.04 18.24 -8.79
CA SER A 194 4.41 18.69 -8.51
C SER A 194 4.43 19.75 -7.41
N ILE A 195 5.42 19.64 -6.52
CA ILE A 195 5.57 20.53 -5.37
C ILE A 195 7.04 20.91 -5.15
N THR A 196 7.23 21.98 -4.38
CA THR A 196 8.52 22.36 -3.82
C THR A 196 8.49 22.22 -2.31
N LEU A 197 9.46 21.48 -1.76
CA LEU A 197 9.72 21.47 -0.32
C LEU A 197 10.70 22.58 -0.01
N GLU A 198 10.19 23.69 0.53
CA GLU A 198 10.99 24.87 0.88
C GLU A 198 11.74 24.67 2.20
N ALA A 199 12.94 25.24 2.29
CA ALA A 199 13.76 25.21 3.50
C ALA A 199 13.04 25.83 4.72
N ALA A 200 12.16 26.82 4.49
CA ALA A 200 11.33 27.45 5.53
C ALA A 200 10.30 26.48 6.16
N GLY A 201 9.88 25.45 5.43
CA GLY A 201 8.97 24.40 5.93
C GLY A 201 9.69 23.25 6.64
N SER A 202 11.03 23.25 6.63
CA SER A 202 11.85 22.20 7.24
C SER A 202 11.77 22.23 8.77
N PRO A 203 11.68 21.08 9.47
CA PRO A 203 11.69 19.73 8.92
C PRO A 203 10.31 19.28 8.41
N PHE A 204 10.33 18.45 7.38
CA PHE A 204 9.16 17.70 6.91
C PHE A 204 9.08 16.33 7.58
N TYR A 205 7.89 15.86 7.89
CA TYR A 205 7.63 14.62 8.60
C TYR A 205 6.89 13.63 7.71
N LEU A 206 7.55 12.54 7.33
CA LEU A 206 6.94 11.47 6.55
C LEU A 206 6.23 10.51 7.52
N LYS A 207 4.90 10.60 7.58
CA LYS A 207 4.06 9.83 8.52
C LYS A 207 3.42 8.59 7.91
N GLU A 208 3.22 8.62 6.60
CA GLU A 208 2.73 7.49 5.80
C GLU A 208 3.74 7.21 4.69
N ASP A 209 3.57 6.09 3.97
CA ASP A 209 4.37 5.90 2.77
C ASP A 209 4.03 7.01 1.78
N TRP A 210 5.04 7.52 1.07
CA TRP A 210 4.85 8.61 0.14
C TRP A 210 5.21 8.17 -1.27
N THR A 211 4.20 8.13 -2.13
CA THR A 211 4.34 7.74 -3.53
C THR A 211 4.27 8.99 -4.39
N ILE A 212 5.34 9.28 -5.12
CA ILE A 212 5.38 10.35 -6.12
C ILE A 212 4.96 9.72 -7.45
N LEU A 213 3.76 10.04 -7.92
CA LEU A 213 3.17 9.41 -9.10
C LEU A 213 3.91 9.80 -10.41
N PRO A 214 3.71 9.04 -11.52
CA PRO A 214 4.28 9.39 -12.81
C PRO A 214 3.94 10.82 -13.25
N GLY A 215 4.88 11.49 -13.91
CA GLY A 215 4.73 12.88 -14.34
C GLY A 215 4.77 13.94 -13.23
N VAL A 216 4.97 13.53 -11.97
CA VAL A 216 5.06 14.43 -10.82
C VAL A 216 6.52 14.67 -10.45
N GLU A 217 6.87 15.92 -10.21
CA GLU A 217 8.20 16.34 -9.75
C GLU A 217 8.14 16.89 -8.31
N VAL A 218 9.04 16.43 -7.46
CA VAL A 218 9.30 17.01 -6.14
C VAL A 218 10.65 17.70 -6.15
N PHE A 219 10.63 19.03 -6.12
CA PHE A 219 11.85 19.83 -5.93
C PHE A 219 12.11 20.02 -4.44
N ILE A 220 13.35 19.76 -3.99
CA ILE A 220 13.74 19.86 -2.59
C ILE A 220 14.89 20.86 -2.45
N GLU A 221 14.64 21.95 -1.74
CA GLU A 221 15.62 23.02 -1.55
C GLU A 221 16.83 22.61 -0.69
N PRO A 222 17.99 23.27 -0.87
CA PRO A 222 19.14 23.08 0.01
C PRO A 222 18.81 23.25 1.49
N GLY A 223 19.25 22.32 2.33
CA GLY A 223 19.06 22.37 3.79
C GLY A 223 17.72 21.79 4.28
N VAL A 224 16.86 21.30 3.39
CA VAL A 224 15.63 20.61 3.79
C VAL A 224 15.95 19.30 4.50
N TRP A 225 15.19 19.02 5.56
CA TRP A 225 15.30 17.80 6.34
C TRP A 225 13.97 17.04 6.37
N ILE A 226 13.96 15.83 5.82
CA ILE A 226 12.83 14.90 5.84
C ILE A 226 13.04 13.84 6.93
N LYS A 227 12.10 13.77 7.86
CA LYS A 227 12.09 12.90 9.03
C LYS A 227 11.06 11.77 8.87
N PRO A 228 11.47 10.58 8.42
CA PRO A 228 10.60 9.43 8.26
C PRO A 228 10.20 8.79 9.58
N ALA A 229 8.92 8.45 9.70
CA ALA A 229 8.44 7.56 10.74
C ALA A 229 8.92 6.11 10.52
N ARG A 230 8.77 5.29 11.56
CA ARG A 230 9.07 3.85 11.52
C ARG A 230 8.23 3.14 10.45
N ASP A 231 8.85 2.19 9.76
CA ASP A 231 8.22 1.34 8.73
C ASP A 231 7.60 2.15 7.58
N LYS A 232 8.11 3.37 7.33
CA LYS A 232 7.71 4.23 6.21
C LYS A 232 8.82 4.39 5.19
N GLY A 233 8.48 4.67 3.94
CA GLY A 233 9.45 5.07 2.94
C GLY A 233 8.84 5.88 1.80
N ILE A 234 9.65 6.07 0.76
CA ILE A 234 9.30 6.90 -0.37
C ILE A 234 9.45 6.09 -1.66
N LEU A 235 8.37 5.98 -2.42
CA LEU A 235 8.34 5.41 -3.76
C LEU A 235 8.30 6.53 -4.80
N VAL A 236 9.23 6.53 -5.73
CA VAL A 236 9.39 7.55 -6.76
C VAL A 236 9.10 6.92 -8.13
N LEU A 237 7.88 7.13 -8.61
CA LEU A 237 7.44 6.78 -9.97
C LEU A 237 7.56 7.98 -10.93
N GLY A 238 7.49 9.20 -10.39
CA GLY A 238 7.87 10.43 -11.07
C GLY A 238 9.34 10.78 -10.84
N GLN A 239 9.61 12.00 -10.36
CA GLN A 239 10.96 12.53 -10.19
C GLN A 239 11.15 13.23 -8.83
N ILE A 240 12.31 13.02 -8.20
CA ILE A 240 12.81 13.88 -7.11
C ILE A 240 14.01 14.66 -7.61
N VAL A 241 14.02 15.97 -7.37
CA VAL A 241 15.17 16.86 -7.64
C VAL A 241 15.62 17.46 -6.30
N ALA A 242 16.57 16.80 -5.64
CA ALA A 242 17.16 17.24 -4.38
C ALA A 242 18.58 17.77 -4.64
N ARG A 243 18.69 19.10 -4.73
CA ARG A 243 19.96 19.79 -5.00
C ARG A 243 20.45 20.49 -3.75
N GLY A 244 21.07 19.74 -2.85
CA GLY A 244 21.76 20.32 -1.70
C GLY A 244 23.03 21.07 -2.08
N GLU A 245 23.62 21.72 -1.09
CA GLU A 245 24.92 22.38 -1.20
C GLU A 245 25.89 21.83 -0.15
N LYS A 246 27.20 22.04 -0.35
CA LYS A 246 28.25 21.59 0.60
C LYS A 246 27.96 22.01 2.05
N GLY A 247 27.44 23.21 2.26
CA GLY A 247 27.07 23.75 3.58
C GLY A 247 25.59 23.59 3.97
N LYS A 248 24.73 23.20 3.02
CA LYS A 248 23.28 23.06 3.20
C LYS A 248 22.79 21.79 2.49
N ARG A 249 23.22 20.65 3.02
CA ARG A 249 22.84 19.34 2.50
C ARG A 249 21.35 19.09 2.72
N VAL A 250 20.72 18.39 1.77
CA VAL A 250 19.38 17.82 1.99
C VAL A 250 19.55 16.55 2.82
N ALA A 251 18.69 16.32 3.81
CA ALA A 251 18.77 15.13 4.66
C ALA A 251 17.47 14.33 4.62
N PHE A 252 17.59 13.02 4.39
CA PHE A 252 16.54 12.02 4.60
C PHE A 252 16.92 11.15 5.79
N GLY A 253 16.02 10.96 6.75
CA GLY A 253 16.33 10.22 7.98
C GLY A 253 17.01 11.09 9.03
N CYS A 254 17.39 10.49 10.15
CA CYS A 254 18.08 11.19 11.23
C CYS A 254 19.44 10.54 11.51
N GLN A 255 20.44 11.35 11.81
CA GLN A 255 21.78 10.88 12.18
C GLN A 255 21.78 10.00 13.43
N TYR A 256 20.90 10.29 14.39
CA TYR A 256 20.67 9.47 15.57
C TYR A 256 19.28 8.85 15.48
N GLN A 257 19.16 7.57 15.81
CA GLN A 257 17.86 6.91 15.88
C GLN A 257 17.05 7.54 17.01
N THR A 258 15.88 8.08 16.68
CA THR A 258 14.90 8.56 17.67
C THR A 258 13.56 7.86 17.44
N ALA A 259 12.56 8.16 18.26
CA ALA A 259 11.18 7.69 18.02
C ALA A 259 10.67 8.06 16.62
N TYR A 260 11.16 9.18 16.08
CA TYR A 260 11.02 9.62 14.70
C TYR A 260 12.37 9.42 14.01
N CYS A 261 12.45 8.73 12.87
CA CYS A 261 13.70 8.23 12.24
C CYS A 261 14.34 7.00 12.88
N SER A 262 13.59 5.90 12.98
CA SER A 262 14.19 4.58 13.19
C SER A 262 13.48 3.57 12.30
N TYR A 263 14.24 2.64 11.72
CA TYR A 263 13.69 1.54 10.94
C TYR A 263 12.77 1.97 9.78
N TRP A 264 13.18 2.99 9.01
CA TRP A 264 12.44 3.39 7.82
C TRP A 264 12.97 2.65 6.58
N HIS A 265 12.10 2.46 5.58
CA HIS A 265 12.36 1.58 4.45
C HIS A 265 13.47 2.12 3.54
N GLY A 266 13.45 3.42 3.23
CA GLY A 266 14.39 4.05 2.31
C GLY A 266 13.70 4.74 1.14
N LEU A 267 14.48 4.99 0.09
CA LEU A 267 14.04 5.58 -1.17
C LEU A 267 14.02 4.51 -2.25
N VAL A 268 12.91 4.39 -2.98
CA VAL A 268 12.76 3.46 -4.10
C VAL A 268 12.45 4.24 -5.37
N PHE A 269 13.35 4.21 -6.34
CA PHE A 269 13.22 4.82 -7.65
C PHE A 269 12.79 3.76 -8.65
N ALA A 270 11.58 3.89 -9.18
CA ALA A 270 10.98 2.85 -9.99
C ALA A 270 10.10 3.38 -11.13
N SER A 271 10.37 4.61 -11.59
CA SER A 271 9.75 5.14 -12.80
C SER A 271 9.99 4.19 -13.98
N ASP A 272 8.90 3.75 -14.60
CA ASP A 272 8.87 2.99 -15.85
C ASP A 272 8.59 3.89 -17.07
N ASP A 273 8.32 5.17 -16.84
CA ASP A 273 8.15 6.18 -17.88
C ASP A 273 9.51 6.64 -18.40
N VAL A 274 9.82 6.21 -19.63
CA VAL A 274 11.06 6.54 -20.35
C VAL A 274 11.23 8.02 -20.66
N SER A 275 10.16 8.82 -20.55
CA SER A 275 10.21 10.28 -20.71
C SER A 275 10.56 11.02 -19.42
N THR A 276 10.49 10.34 -18.27
CA THR A 276 10.83 10.94 -16.97
C THR A 276 12.33 11.19 -16.90
N SER A 277 12.70 12.43 -16.60
CA SER A 277 14.11 12.78 -16.35
C SER A 277 14.61 12.04 -15.10
N PRO A 278 15.91 11.65 -15.05
CA PRO A 278 16.46 11.01 -13.86
C PRO A 278 16.23 11.88 -12.61
N SER A 279 15.90 11.24 -11.50
CA SER A 279 15.93 11.89 -10.19
C SER A 279 17.35 12.31 -9.84
N GLU A 280 17.49 13.42 -9.13
CA GLU A 280 18.79 13.98 -8.76
C GLU A 280 18.94 14.04 -7.24
N LEU A 281 19.98 13.41 -6.72
CA LEU A 281 20.40 13.48 -5.32
C LEU A 281 21.81 14.07 -5.23
N LEU A 282 21.91 15.40 -5.23
CA LEU A 282 23.17 16.14 -5.14
C LEU A 282 23.37 16.67 -3.73
N PHE A 283 24.52 16.38 -3.11
CA PHE A 283 24.81 16.78 -1.71
C PHE A 283 23.70 16.37 -0.72
N VAL A 284 23.21 15.13 -0.86
CA VAL A 284 22.16 14.55 -0.03
C VAL A 284 22.77 13.61 1.02
N ASP A 285 22.20 13.61 2.22
CA ASP A 285 22.46 12.62 3.25
C ASP A 285 21.24 11.70 3.43
N VAL A 286 21.47 10.39 3.40
CA VAL A 286 20.47 9.38 3.72
C VAL A 286 20.93 8.65 4.98
N PHE A 287 20.18 8.78 6.07
CA PHE A 287 20.53 8.21 7.38
C PHE A 287 19.59 7.07 7.78
N ASN A 288 20.14 6.01 8.38
CA ASN A 288 19.38 4.95 9.07
C ASN A 288 18.24 4.33 8.24
N ALA A 289 18.45 4.17 6.93
CA ALA A 289 17.49 3.62 5.97
C ALA A 289 17.71 2.12 5.70
N GLY A 290 16.85 1.49 4.89
CA GLY A 290 17.01 0.10 4.44
C GLY A 290 16.44 -0.94 5.40
N TYR A 291 15.47 -0.58 6.24
CA TYR A 291 14.95 -1.46 7.29
C TYR A 291 13.64 -2.18 6.92
N LYS A 292 13.46 -2.57 5.65
CA LYS A 292 12.38 -3.49 5.27
C LYS A 292 12.88 -4.94 5.27
N GLY A 293 12.11 -5.87 5.86
CA GLY A 293 12.39 -7.31 5.75
C GLY A 293 12.20 -7.81 4.30
N ASN A 294 12.95 -8.83 3.90
CA ASN A 294 13.00 -9.45 2.56
C ASN A 294 13.80 -8.66 1.49
N THR A 295 13.57 -8.96 0.22
CA THR A 295 14.31 -8.53 -1.00
C THR A 295 14.33 -7.01 -1.27
N TYR A 296 13.76 -6.20 -0.38
CA TYR A 296 13.52 -4.76 -0.60
C TYR A 296 14.17 -3.86 0.48
N GLY A 297 15.02 -4.41 1.34
CA GLY A 297 15.71 -3.69 2.43
C GLY A 297 16.97 -2.94 1.97
N THR A 298 16.80 -1.92 1.13
CA THR A 298 17.91 -1.08 0.63
C THR A 298 17.64 0.40 0.88
N ALA A 299 18.66 1.13 1.35
CA ALA A 299 18.56 2.55 1.66
C ALA A 299 18.10 3.43 0.47
N VAL A 300 18.67 3.13 -0.70
CA VAL A 300 18.34 3.74 -1.99
C VAL A 300 18.32 2.61 -3.01
N GLN A 301 17.16 2.34 -3.59
CA GLN A 301 16.94 1.29 -4.59
C GLN A 301 16.54 1.94 -5.92
N SER A 302 17.05 1.43 -7.03
CA SER A 302 16.68 1.88 -8.38
C SER A 302 16.36 0.69 -9.26
N PHE A 303 15.18 0.66 -9.88
CA PHE A 303 14.74 -0.38 -10.83
C PHE A 303 14.89 0.04 -12.30
N SER A 304 15.29 1.28 -12.55
CA SER A 304 15.57 1.86 -13.87
C SER A 304 16.78 2.81 -13.76
N PRO A 305 17.41 3.29 -14.86
CA PRO A 305 18.50 4.29 -14.80
C PRO A 305 17.95 5.69 -14.46
N SER A 306 17.15 5.76 -13.41
CA SER A 306 16.32 6.89 -13.04
C SER A 306 16.91 7.73 -11.91
N ILE A 307 18.22 7.61 -11.64
CA ILE A 307 18.88 8.38 -10.57
C ILE A 307 20.30 8.81 -10.90
N ILE A 308 20.58 10.08 -10.61
CA ILE A 308 21.91 10.69 -10.55
C ILE A 308 22.20 11.04 -9.09
N MET A 309 23.21 10.40 -8.49
CA MET A 309 23.61 10.67 -7.11
C MET A 309 25.07 11.12 -7.07
N GLN A 310 25.33 12.35 -6.59
CA GLN A 310 26.67 12.93 -6.57
C GLN A 310 26.93 13.70 -5.28
N ASN A 311 28.16 13.61 -4.75
CA ASN A 311 28.55 14.27 -3.50
C ASN A 311 27.65 13.93 -2.30
N SER A 312 26.91 12.83 -2.38
CA SER A 312 25.92 12.39 -1.40
C SER A 312 26.47 11.30 -0.48
N ARG A 313 25.86 11.11 0.69
CA ARG A 313 26.30 10.14 1.71
C ARG A 313 25.13 9.24 2.10
N VAL A 314 25.41 7.96 2.27
CA VAL A 314 24.50 6.99 2.90
C VAL A 314 25.14 6.53 4.21
N ILE A 315 24.50 6.78 5.34
CA ILE A 315 25.09 6.68 6.67
C ILE A 315 24.24 5.77 7.56
N GLN A 316 24.88 4.83 8.26
CA GLN A 316 24.24 3.91 9.22
C GLN A 316 23.01 3.16 8.65
N SER A 317 22.98 2.94 7.34
CA SER A 317 21.85 2.30 6.66
C SER A 317 22.17 0.84 6.37
N ARG A 318 21.14 -0.01 6.36
CA ARG A 318 21.30 -1.42 5.96
C ARG A 318 21.33 -1.51 4.44
N LEU A 319 22.45 -1.95 3.91
CA LEU A 319 22.65 -2.21 2.49
C LEU A 319 22.47 -3.70 2.24
N THR A 320 21.29 -4.10 1.75
CA THR A 320 21.19 -5.38 1.05
C THR A 320 21.52 -5.07 -0.41
N VAL A 321 22.75 -5.40 -0.83
CA VAL A 321 23.12 -5.39 -2.25
C VAL A 321 22.54 -6.67 -2.82
N LEU A 322 21.47 -6.55 -3.60
CA LEU A 322 20.97 -7.66 -4.41
C LEU A 322 21.45 -7.42 -5.83
N ASN A 323 22.32 -8.31 -6.27
CA ASN A 323 22.68 -8.50 -7.68
C ASN A 323 21.51 -9.13 -8.44
#